data_AF-A0A2V9S2W5-F1
#
_entry.id   AF-A0A2V9S2W5-F1
#
_cell.length_a   1.000
_cell.length_b   1.000
_cell.length_c   1.000
_cell.angle_alpha   90.00
_cell.angle_beta   90.00
_cell.angle_gamma   90.00
#
_symmetry.space_group_name_H-M   'P 1'
#
loop_
_entity.id
_entity.type
_entity.pdbx_description
1 polymer ?
#
loop_
_entity_poly.entity_id
_entity_poly.type
_entity_poly.pdbx_seq_one_letter_code
_entity_poly.pdbx_strand_id
1 'polypeptide(L)' 'MSADAKIQEIVNSYPQRRLISPEEVGNLALFLALDETFGVSGQDITISGAGLW' A
#
# COMPACT_ATOMS: atom_id res chain seq x y z
N MET A 1 -12.52 -5.69 -22.66
CA MET A 1 -11.25 -6.10 -22.01
C MET A 1 -11.58 -7.06 -20.88
N SER A 2 -10.81 -8.13 -20.66
CA SER A 2 -11.07 -9.09 -19.57
C SER A 2 -10.67 -8.54 -18.21
N ALA A 3 -11.21 -9.12 -17.13
CA ALA A 3 -10.83 -8.77 -15.75
C ALA A 3 -9.33 -8.96 -15.53
N ASP A 4 -8.77 -10.08 -15.98
CA ASP A 4 -7.35 -10.38 -15.85
C ASP A 4 -6.46 -9.37 -16.58
N ALA A 5 -6.88 -8.93 -17.78
CA ALA A 5 -6.16 -7.91 -18.53
C ALA A 5 -6.15 -6.56 -17.77
N LYS A 6 -7.25 -6.22 -17.08
CA LYS A 6 -7.29 -4.99 -16.26
C LYS A 6 -6.39 -5.10 -15.03
N ILE A 7 -6.40 -6.25 -14.36
CA ILE A 7 -5.51 -6.49 -13.21
C ILE A 7 -4.05 -6.39 -13.64
N GLN A 8 -3.69 -6.98 -14.78
CA GLN A 8 -2.32 -6.92 -15.29
C GLN A 8 -1.90 -5.49 -15.67
N GLU A 9 -2.81 -4.68 -16.23
CA GLU A 9 -2.58 -3.26 -16.49
C GLU A 9 -2.25 -2.50 -15.19
N ILE A 10 -3.02 -2.73 -14.12
CA ILE A 10 -2.78 -2.11 -12.79
C ILE A 10 -1.43 -2.56 -12.23
N VAL A 11 -1.16 -3.87 -12.22
CA VAL A 11 0.13 -4.43 -11.79
C VAL A 11 1.30 -3.79 -12.53
N ASN A 12 1.14 -3.55 -13.84
CA ASN A 12 2.15 -2.92 -14.67
C ASN A 12 2.28 -1.40 -14.45
N SER A 13 1.31 -0.76 -13.81
CA SER A 13 1.40 0.66 -13.47
C SER A 13 2.22 0.90 -12.20
N TYR A 14 2.29 -0.07 -11.29
CA TYR A 14 3.07 0.04 -10.06
C TYR A 14 4.57 -0.22 -10.30
N PRO A 15 5.48 0.57 -9.72
CA PRO A 15 6.91 0.31 -9.81
C PRO A 15 7.32 -1.07 -9.27
N GLN A 16 6.64 -1.58 -8.24
CA GLN A 16 6.91 -2.91 -7.68
C GLN A 16 6.34 -4.09 -8.50
N ARG A 17 5.61 -3.83 -9.59
CA ARG A 17 5.09 -4.87 -10.51
C ARG A 17 4.28 -5.98 -9.83
N ARG A 18 3.53 -5.63 -8.79
CA ARG A 18 2.63 -6.54 -8.06
C ARG A 18 1.51 -5.75 -7.40
N LEU A 19 0.40 -6.41 -7.11
CA LEU A 19 -0.58 -5.83 -6.19
C LEU A 19 -0.02 -5.84 -4.77
N ILE A 20 -0.37 -4.80 -4.00
CA ILE A 20 -0.18 -4.82 -2.55
C ILE A 20 -1.16 -5.81 -1.93
N SER A 21 -0.77 -6.39 -0.80
CA SER A 21 -1.62 -7.27 -0.02
C SER A 21 -2.31 -6.51 1.13
N PRO A 22 -3.47 -6.99 1.63
CA PRO A 22 -4.11 -6.43 2.81
C PRO A 22 -3.20 -6.42 4.05
N GLU A 23 -2.33 -7.41 4.19
CA GLU A 23 -1.39 -7.53 5.30
C GLU A 23 -0.36 -6.40 5.31
N GLU A 24 0.06 -5.88 4.16
CA GLU A 24 0.97 -4.72 4.11
C GLU A 24 0.33 -3.47 4.71
N VAL A 25 -0.98 -3.28 4.50
CA VAL A 25 -1.76 -2.20 5.11
C VAL A 25 -1.91 -2.45 6.62
N GLY A 26 -2.27 -3.67 7.01
CA GLY A 26 -2.42 -4.06 8.41
C GLY A 26 -1.13 -3.93 9.22
N ASN A 27 0.02 -4.26 8.62
CA ASN A 27 1.32 -4.17 9.28
C ASN A 27 1.70 -2.72 9.60
N LEU A 28 1.46 -1.78 8.68
CA LEU A 28 1.69 -0.36 8.99
C LEU A 28 0.72 0.13 10.05
N ALA A 29 -0.56 -0.24 9.95
CA ALA A 29 -1.56 0.13 10.95
C ALA A 29 -1.19 -0.39 12.35
N LEU A 30 -0.70 -1.63 12.45
CA LEU A 30 -0.20 -2.20 13.69
C LEU A 30 1.03 -1.44 14.22
N PHE A 31 1.99 -1.14 13.35
CA PHE A 31 3.17 -0.37 13.74
C PHE A 31 2.80 1.00 14.32
N LEU A 32 1.86 1.71 13.68
CA LEU A 32 1.36 3.01 14.14
C LEU A 32 0.51 2.93 15.42
N ALA A 33 0.12 1.73 15.85
CA ALA A 33 -0.58 1.52 17.12
C ALA A 33 0.38 1.21 18.28
N LEU A 34 1.68 1.10 18.03
CA LEU A 34 2.69 0.87 19.07
C LEU A 34 3.00 2.16 19.84
N ASP A 35 3.30 2.01 21.14
CA ASP A 35 3.62 3.14 22.03
C ASP A 35 4.81 3.96 21.52
N GLU A 36 5.79 3.32 20.89
CA GLU A 36 6.97 3.97 20.30
C GLU A 36 6.61 4.96 19.17
N THR A 37 5.42 4.83 18.59
CA THR A 37 4.94 5.69 17.50
C THR A 37 4.00 6.79 17.96
N PHE A 38 3.83 7.01 19.28
CA PHE A 38 2.89 7.99 19.84
C PHE A 38 3.01 9.42 19.25
N GLY A 39 4.20 9.83 18.82
CA GLY A 39 4.44 11.13 18.20
C GLY A 39 4.05 11.24 16.72
N VAL A 40 3.72 10.12 16.05
CA VAL A 40 3.35 10.09 14.63
C VAL A 40 1.87 10.42 14.50
N SER A 41 1.57 11.70 14.29
CA SER A 41 0.20 12.20 14.18
C SER A 41 0.04 13.19 13.02
N GLY A 42 -1.17 13.28 12.48
CA GLY A 42 -1.51 14.17 11.36
C GLY A 42 -0.83 13.83 10.03
N GLN A 43 -0.28 12.62 9.90
CA GLN A 43 0.38 12.16 8.67
C GLN A 43 -0.59 11.41 7.77
N ASP A 44 -0.38 11.52 6.46
CA ASP A 44 -0.91 10.62 5.46
C ASP A 44 0.26 9.78 4.92
N ILE A 45 0.17 8.45 5.05
CA ILE A 45 1.22 7.53 4.63
C ILE A 45 0.67 6.60 3.55
N THR A 46 1.11 6.81 2.32
CA THR A 46 0.65 6.03 1.16
C THR A 46 1.26 4.63 1.13
N ILE A 47 0.42 3.61 0.98
CA ILE A 47 0.82 2.21 0.77
C ILE A 47 0.36 1.81 -0.64
N SER A 48 1.22 2.00 -1.64
CA SER A 48 0.83 1.96 -3.07
C SER A 48 1.76 1.13 -3.96
N GLY A 49 2.57 0.22 -3.40
CA GLY A 49 3.55 -0.54 -4.19
C GLY A 49 4.57 0.38 -4.88
N ALA A 50 4.96 1.46 -4.19
CA ALA A 50 5.78 2.58 -4.68
C ALA A 50 5.13 3.46 -5.77
N GLY A 51 3.81 3.38 -5.96
CA GLY A 51 3.06 4.30 -6.81
C GLY A 51 2.94 5.71 -6.22
N LEU A 52 2.85 6.71 -7.10
CA LEU A 52 2.69 8.12 -6.76
C LEU A 52 1.21 8.48 -6.53
N TRP A 53 0.50 7.73 -5.68
CA TRP A 53 -0.95 7.81 -5.40
C TRP A 53 -1.84 7.08 -6.41
#